data_AF-A0A2G5K2S7-F1
#
_entry.id   AF-A0A2G5K2S7-F1
#
_cell.length_a   1.000
_cell.length_b   1.000
_cell.length_c   1.000
_cell.angle_alpha   90.00
_cell.angle_beta   90.00
_cell.angle_gamma   90.00
#
_symmetry.space_group_name_H-M   'P 1'
#
loop_
_entity.id
_entity.type
_entity.pdbx_description
1 polymer ?
#
loop_
_entity_poly.entity_id
_entity_poly.type
_entity_poly.pdbx_seq_one_letter_code
_entity_poly.pdbx_strand_id
1 'polypeptide(L)'
;MYVILDIETTGGKFNEEGITEIAIHKFNGHEVVDTFISLVNPEKEIQPFVVNLTGINNKMLRTAPKFHEVAKRIVEITQDAVIVAHNAQFDYRILRTEFRRLGYNFERKTLCTVDLSKKLLPDSESYSLGKLVRSLGIPVSDRHRANGDALATVQLFKLLLAKDTEKTIIQDVIRKEAHGELSEKQLDMVQSLPNETGVFYMHNKDGEIIYLSKSTDIKKKVNQLFTKSGTRSRKLAKDTKKVTFEKTGSELVALLKEHQELLKNKPKYSSLPRKRMFSHALCKTKNEDGYFQLVVSNVSNCKSEVGLFNGVFSAKNHLFKITQEFNLCDKLNGFSDAKKNCAKYNDKECYGACVQKESPTEYNQRLEEGLKKYSLTTDDIILVDKGREVGENSAILIRNGSLVGTGYYNLNHQINNIHILESIITPMNGTANANFIIESYLRKKRILKTIPITTKN
;
A
#
# COMPACT_ATOMS: atom_id res chain seq x y z
N MET A 1 13.57 -26.49 -28.15
CA MET A 1 13.80 -27.24 -26.90
C MET A 1 12.99 -26.60 -25.78
N TYR A 2 12.33 -27.40 -24.95
CA TYR A 2 11.55 -26.95 -23.80
C TYR A 2 12.10 -27.56 -22.53
N VAL A 3 11.86 -26.93 -21.39
CA VAL A 3 12.10 -27.51 -20.06
C VAL A 3 10.88 -27.30 -19.21
N ILE A 4 10.25 -28.40 -18.77
CA ILE A 4 9.08 -28.34 -17.91
C ILE A 4 9.57 -28.22 -16.48
N LEU A 5 9.19 -27.16 -15.81
CA LEU A 5 9.60 -26.80 -14.45
C LEU A 5 8.38 -26.85 -13.52
N ASP A 6 8.59 -27.42 -12.34
CA ASP A 6 7.69 -27.28 -11.20
C ASP A 6 8.52 -27.14 -9.91
N ILE A 7 8.08 -26.28 -8.99
CA ILE A 7 8.77 -25.95 -7.76
C ILE A 7 7.81 -25.99 -6.57
N GLU A 8 8.17 -26.77 -5.56
CA GLU A 8 7.56 -26.66 -4.23
C GLU A 8 8.34 -25.65 -3.37
N THR A 9 7.63 -24.91 -2.52
CA THR A 9 8.22 -23.84 -1.70
C THR A 9 7.86 -23.98 -0.23
N THR A 10 8.61 -23.32 0.64
CA THR A 10 8.33 -23.27 2.09
C THR A 10 6.98 -22.67 2.47
N GLY A 11 6.29 -21.99 1.55
CA GLY A 11 5.22 -21.03 1.83
C GLY A 11 5.75 -19.73 2.44
N GLY A 12 4.89 -18.71 2.60
CA GLY A 12 5.24 -17.45 3.28
C GLY A 12 4.84 -16.17 2.55
N LYS A 13 5.41 -15.05 3.03
CA LYS A 13 5.23 -13.73 2.43
C LYS A 13 5.99 -13.67 1.10
N PHE A 14 5.49 -12.84 0.19
CA PHE A 14 6.08 -12.60 -1.12
C PHE A 14 7.56 -12.16 -1.01
N ASN A 15 8.45 -12.83 -1.74
CA ASN A 15 9.92 -12.72 -1.78
C ASN A 15 10.70 -13.29 -0.58
N GLU A 16 10.01 -13.84 0.42
CA GLU A 16 10.64 -14.50 1.57
C GLU A 16 10.62 -16.03 1.44
N GLU A 17 9.97 -16.58 0.41
CA GLU A 17 9.87 -18.02 0.16
C GLU A 17 11.25 -18.65 -0.16
N GLY A 18 11.40 -19.96 0.06
CA GLY A 18 12.55 -20.76 -0.38
C GLY A 18 12.11 -22.03 -1.12
N ILE A 19 12.93 -22.52 -2.04
CA ILE A 19 12.68 -23.78 -2.78
C ILE A 19 12.87 -24.97 -1.83
N THR A 20 11.90 -25.88 -1.79
CA THR A 20 11.97 -27.13 -1.02
C THR A 20 12.10 -28.36 -1.90
N GLU A 21 11.54 -28.31 -3.11
CA GLU A 21 11.71 -29.33 -4.14
C GLU A 21 11.68 -28.66 -5.52
N ILE A 22 12.49 -29.16 -6.45
CA ILE A 22 12.51 -28.71 -7.84
C ILE A 22 12.52 -29.93 -8.77
N ALA A 23 11.68 -29.88 -9.80
CA ALA A 23 11.68 -30.86 -10.88
C ALA A 23 11.79 -30.15 -12.23
N ILE A 24 12.72 -30.61 -13.06
CA ILE A 24 12.98 -30.10 -14.41
C ILE A 24 13.04 -31.29 -15.37
N HIS A 25 12.17 -31.28 -16.38
CA HIS A 25 12.16 -32.25 -17.47
C HIS A 25 12.45 -31.57 -18.80
N LYS A 26 13.61 -31.84 -19.39
CA LYS A 26 14.00 -31.32 -20.70
C LYS A 26 13.29 -32.10 -21.79
N PHE A 27 12.54 -31.41 -22.63
CA PHE A 27 11.59 -31.99 -23.56
C PHE A 27 11.83 -31.46 -24.98
N ASN A 28 12.04 -32.38 -25.93
CA ASN A 28 12.35 -32.01 -27.31
C ASN A 28 11.11 -31.69 -28.17
N GLY A 29 9.90 -31.89 -27.63
CA GLY A 29 8.63 -31.78 -28.34
C GLY A 29 7.90 -33.13 -28.49
N HIS A 30 8.62 -34.24 -28.34
CA HIS A 30 8.09 -35.60 -28.46
C HIS A 30 8.31 -36.41 -27.17
N GLU A 31 9.51 -36.35 -26.62
CA GLU A 31 9.95 -37.09 -25.43
C GLU A 31 10.84 -36.26 -24.50
N VAL A 32 10.98 -36.74 -23.26
CA VAL A 32 11.89 -36.17 -22.26
C VAL A 32 13.29 -36.73 -22.51
N VAL A 33 14.26 -35.85 -22.70
CA VAL A 33 15.64 -36.17 -23.08
C VAL A 33 16.65 -35.96 -21.94
N ASP A 34 16.25 -35.26 -20.88
CA ASP A 34 17.07 -35.04 -19.68
C ASP A 34 16.16 -34.70 -18.50
N THR A 35 16.53 -35.08 -17.29
CA THR A 35 15.74 -34.85 -16.07
C THR A 35 16.65 -34.42 -14.92
N PHE A 36 16.17 -33.46 -14.13
CA PHE A 36 16.77 -33.06 -12.86
C PHE A 36 15.67 -32.93 -11.81
N ILE A 37 15.77 -33.71 -10.74
CA ILE A 37 14.83 -33.68 -9.61
C ILE A 37 15.65 -33.63 -8.32
N SER A 38 15.32 -32.72 -7.43
CA SER A 38 16.02 -32.59 -6.16
C SER A 38 15.16 -31.97 -5.08
N LEU A 39 15.27 -32.48 -3.86
CA LEU A 39 14.95 -31.67 -2.68
C LEU A 39 16.00 -30.58 -2.54
N VAL A 40 15.60 -29.41 -2.04
CA VAL A 40 16.52 -28.29 -1.81
C VAL A 40 16.37 -27.83 -0.38
N ASN A 41 17.50 -27.67 0.32
CA ASN A 41 17.51 -27.06 1.63
C ASN A 41 17.28 -25.54 1.49
N PRO A 42 16.13 -25.00 1.95
CA PRO A 42 15.82 -23.58 1.79
C PRO A 42 16.49 -22.70 2.85
N GLU A 43 17.28 -23.29 3.77
CA GLU A 43 17.93 -22.65 4.91
C GLU A 43 16.94 -21.90 5.84
N LYS A 44 15.68 -22.34 5.86
CA LYS A 44 14.59 -21.81 6.69
C LYS A 44 13.55 -22.89 6.97
N GLU A 45 12.66 -22.65 7.92
CA GLU A 45 11.60 -23.61 8.25
C GLU A 45 10.47 -23.63 7.20
N ILE A 46 10.01 -24.83 6.84
CA ILE A 46 8.79 -25.02 6.04
C ILE A 46 7.53 -24.86 6.91
N GLN A 47 6.52 -24.18 6.37
CA GLN A 47 5.28 -23.93 7.11
C GLN A 47 4.44 -25.20 7.28
N PRO A 48 3.75 -25.39 8.43
CA PRO A 48 3.03 -26.64 8.73
C PRO A 48 2.00 -27.05 7.66
N PHE A 49 1.30 -26.08 7.05
CA PHE A 49 0.31 -26.40 6.02
C PHE A 49 0.95 -26.95 4.74
N VAL A 50 2.16 -26.51 4.39
CA VAL A 50 2.90 -27.00 3.22
C VAL A 50 3.38 -28.42 3.46
N VAL A 51 3.85 -28.73 4.68
CA VAL A 51 4.23 -30.10 5.08
C VAL A 51 3.05 -31.05 4.88
N ASN A 52 1.86 -30.66 5.32
CA ASN A 52 0.64 -31.47 5.17
C ASN A 52 0.23 -31.64 3.70
N LEU A 53 0.50 -30.65 2.85
CA LEU A 53 0.13 -30.67 1.44
C LEU A 53 1.10 -31.52 0.59
N THR A 54 2.40 -31.37 0.82
CA THR A 54 3.46 -31.94 -0.02
C THR A 54 4.09 -33.21 0.56
N GLY A 55 3.91 -33.45 1.86
CA GLY A 55 4.62 -34.50 2.61
C GLY A 55 6.09 -34.18 2.89
N ILE A 56 6.61 -33.04 2.43
CA ILE A 56 8.00 -32.62 2.64
C ILE A 56 8.13 -31.97 4.02
N ASN A 57 9.00 -32.52 4.87
CA ASN A 57 9.21 -32.03 6.23
C ASN A 57 10.62 -31.46 6.46
N ASN A 58 10.79 -30.66 7.52
CA ASN A 58 12.07 -30.04 7.90
C ASN A 58 13.22 -31.06 8.10
N LYS A 59 12.94 -32.34 8.41
CA LYS A 59 14.00 -33.36 8.54
C LYS A 59 14.57 -33.73 7.16
N MET A 60 13.72 -33.91 6.16
CA MET A 60 14.13 -34.19 4.77
C MET A 60 14.95 -33.04 4.19
N LEU A 61 14.52 -31.80 4.44
CA LEU A 61 15.16 -30.60 3.89
C LEU A 61 16.53 -30.30 4.51
N ARG A 62 16.76 -30.67 5.78
CA ARG A 62 18.04 -30.45 6.45
C ARG A 62 19.20 -31.20 5.80
N THR A 63 18.94 -32.38 5.25
CA THR A 63 19.95 -33.22 4.57
C THR A 63 19.98 -33.01 3.06
N ALA A 64 19.07 -32.20 2.52
CA ALA A 64 19.03 -31.88 1.09
C ALA A 64 20.16 -30.91 0.72
N PRO A 65 20.61 -30.91 -0.55
CA PRO A 65 21.58 -29.92 -1.03
C PRO A 65 20.99 -28.52 -0.95
N LYS A 66 21.82 -27.53 -0.64
CA LYS A 66 21.48 -26.11 -0.72
C LYS A 66 21.35 -25.69 -2.18
N PHE A 67 20.63 -24.60 -2.42
CA PHE A 67 20.39 -24.12 -3.78
C PHE A 67 21.69 -23.88 -4.58
N HIS A 68 22.73 -23.32 -3.96
CA HIS A 68 24.02 -23.08 -4.63
C HIS A 68 24.73 -24.35 -5.10
N GLU A 69 24.47 -25.50 -4.47
CA GLU A 69 25.06 -26.79 -4.84
C GLU A 69 24.41 -27.38 -6.10
N VAL A 70 23.14 -27.04 -6.36
CA VAL A 70 22.38 -27.51 -7.53
C VAL A 70 22.27 -26.47 -8.66
N ALA A 71 22.60 -25.20 -8.37
CA ALA A 71 22.44 -24.07 -9.28
C ALA A 71 23.09 -24.30 -10.66
N LYS A 72 24.33 -24.82 -10.70
CA LYS A 72 25.04 -25.09 -11.95
C LYS A 72 24.26 -26.06 -12.86
N ARG A 73 23.75 -27.16 -12.28
CA ARG A 73 22.99 -28.16 -13.03
C ARG A 73 21.71 -27.59 -13.61
N ILE A 74 21.04 -26.71 -12.87
CA ILE A 74 19.83 -26.01 -13.32
C ILE A 74 20.14 -25.08 -14.50
N VAL A 75 21.26 -24.35 -14.47
CA VAL A 75 21.70 -23.51 -15.61
C VAL A 75 21.93 -24.37 -16.85
N GLU A 76 22.64 -25.49 -16.71
CA GLU A 76 22.99 -26.40 -17.81
C GLU A 76 21.76 -27.04 -18.45
N ILE A 77 20.84 -27.60 -17.65
CA ILE A 77 19.65 -28.27 -18.20
C ILE A 77 18.71 -27.29 -18.90
N THR A 78 18.64 -26.03 -18.42
CA THR A 78 17.76 -24.97 -18.95
C THR A 78 18.40 -24.13 -20.06
N GLN A 79 19.66 -24.39 -20.42
CA GLN A 79 20.36 -23.63 -21.45
C GLN A 79 19.66 -23.76 -22.82
N ASP A 80 19.49 -22.63 -23.51
CA ASP A 80 18.83 -22.48 -24.82
C ASP A 80 17.44 -23.13 -24.94
N ALA A 81 16.75 -23.28 -23.81
CA ALA A 81 15.40 -23.83 -23.73
C ALA A 81 14.37 -22.79 -23.27
N VAL A 82 13.11 -23.02 -23.63
CA VAL A 82 11.97 -22.28 -23.10
C VAL A 82 11.48 -22.99 -21.84
N ILE A 83 11.39 -22.27 -20.72
CA ILE A 83 10.83 -22.79 -19.47
C ILE A 83 9.30 -22.84 -19.60
N VAL A 84 8.74 -24.02 -19.39
CA VAL A 84 7.31 -24.31 -19.43
C VAL A 84 6.87 -24.68 -18.03
N ALA A 85 5.81 -24.05 -17.51
CA ALA A 85 5.29 -24.38 -16.18
C ALA A 85 3.79 -24.10 -16.08
N HIS A 86 3.11 -24.81 -15.18
CA HIS A 86 1.68 -24.65 -14.94
C HIS A 86 1.43 -23.54 -13.93
N ASN A 87 1.41 -22.29 -14.44
CA ASN A 87 1.59 -21.02 -13.73
C ASN A 87 3.06 -20.55 -13.68
N ALA A 88 3.69 -20.51 -14.87
CA ALA A 88 5.11 -20.16 -15.03
C ALA A 88 5.57 -18.85 -14.38
N GLN A 89 4.66 -17.91 -14.08
CA GLN A 89 5.02 -16.69 -13.34
C GLN A 89 5.49 -17.00 -11.91
N PHE A 90 4.90 -17.99 -11.25
CA PHE A 90 5.24 -18.34 -9.88
C PHE A 90 6.59 -19.07 -9.79
N ASP A 91 6.74 -20.20 -10.47
CA ASP A 91 7.94 -21.05 -10.38
C ASP A 91 9.19 -20.30 -10.84
N TYR A 92 9.07 -19.59 -11.97
CA TYR A 92 10.19 -18.88 -12.54
C TYR A 92 10.64 -17.69 -11.67
N ARG A 93 9.72 -16.96 -11.03
CA ARG A 93 10.04 -15.92 -10.02
C ARG A 93 10.86 -16.50 -8.87
N ILE A 94 10.43 -17.64 -8.33
CA ILE A 94 11.10 -18.30 -7.21
C ILE A 94 12.51 -18.71 -7.65
N LEU A 95 12.63 -19.33 -8.82
CA LEU A 95 13.91 -19.76 -9.38
C LEU A 95 14.88 -18.57 -9.59
N ARG A 96 14.40 -17.48 -10.20
CA ARG A 96 15.19 -16.24 -10.37
C ARG A 96 15.60 -15.64 -9.04
N THR A 97 14.74 -15.72 -8.02
CA THR A 97 15.03 -15.19 -6.69
C THR A 97 16.17 -15.93 -6.03
N GLU A 98 16.21 -17.26 -6.12
CA GLU A 98 17.32 -18.05 -5.58
C GLU A 98 18.63 -17.77 -6.35
N PHE A 99 18.61 -17.70 -7.69
CA PHE A 99 19.80 -17.32 -8.46
C PHE A 99 20.31 -15.91 -8.14
N ARG A 100 19.40 -14.96 -7.93
CA ARG A 100 19.73 -13.58 -7.54
C ARG A 100 20.38 -13.52 -6.15
N ARG A 101 19.99 -14.39 -5.21
CA ARG A 101 20.69 -14.51 -3.91
C ARG A 101 22.14 -14.98 -4.07
N LEU A 102 22.45 -15.70 -5.15
CA LEU A 102 23.82 -16.07 -5.52
C LEU A 102 24.55 -15.02 -6.38
N GLY A 103 23.92 -13.88 -6.66
CA GLY A 103 24.48 -12.85 -7.53
C GLY A 103 24.46 -13.21 -9.03
N TYR A 104 23.68 -14.23 -9.44
CA TYR A 104 23.56 -14.64 -10.83
C TYR A 104 22.24 -14.15 -11.44
N ASN A 105 22.30 -13.41 -12.56
CA ASN A 105 21.08 -13.02 -13.29
C ASN A 105 20.61 -14.18 -14.18
N PHE A 106 19.66 -14.97 -13.68
CA PHE A 106 19.05 -16.06 -14.43
C PHE A 106 17.92 -15.54 -15.33
N GLU A 107 18.11 -15.64 -16.65
CA GLU A 107 17.12 -15.22 -17.65
C GLU A 107 16.87 -16.31 -18.71
N ARG A 108 15.60 -16.65 -18.93
CA ARG A 108 15.10 -17.61 -19.91
C ARG A 108 13.75 -17.15 -20.45
N LYS A 109 13.41 -17.59 -21.66
CA LYS A 109 12.06 -17.43 -22.21
C LYS A 109 11.10 -18.32 -21.41
N THR A 110 9.88 -17.87 -21.20
CA THR A 110 8.86 -18.66 -20.49
C THR A 110 7.58 -18.86 -21.29
N LEU A 111 6.89 -19.96 -20.99
CA LEU A 111 5.57 -20.30 -21.50
C LEU A 111 4.72 -20.83 -20.34
N CYS A 112 3.53 -20.27 -20.18
CA CYS A 112 2.58 -20.69 -19.16
C CYS A 112 1.53 -21.61 -19.78
N THR A 113 1.41 -22.86 -19.30
CA THR A 113 0.41 -23.78 -19.85
C THR A 113 -1.01 -23.34 -19.52
N VAL A 114 -1.26 -22.59 -18.44
CA VAL A 114 -2.58 -22.01 -18.16
C VAL A 114 -3.01 -21.04 -19.27
N ASP A 115 -2.09 -20.18 -19.72
CA ASP A 115 -2.36 -19.21 -20.79
C ASP A 115 -2.57 -19.93 -22.12
N LEU A 116 -1.77 -20.97 -22.38
CA LEU A 116 -1.90 -21.79 -23.58
C LEU A 116 -3.22 -22.57 -23.59
N SER A 117 -3.60 -23.18 -22.46
CA SER A 117 -4.88 -23.90 -22.31
C SER A 117 -6.08 -22.97 -22.48
N LYS A 118 -6.05 -21.73 -21.99
CA LYS A 118 -7.16 -20.78 -22.21
C LYS A 118 -7.39 -20.46 -23.69
N LYS A 119 -6.32 -20.45 -24.49
CA LYS A 119 -6.42 -20.20 -25.93
C LYS A 119 -6.84 -21.45 -26.71
N LEU A 120 -6.30 -22.62 -26.35
CA LEU A 120 -6.50 -23.86 -27.10
C LEU A 120 -7.66 -24.73 -26.60
N LEU A 121 -8.13 -24.49 -25.37
CA LEU A 121 -9.20 -25.23 -24.68
C LEU A 121 -10.16 -24.24 -23.96
N PRO A 122 -10.74 -23.25 -24.66
CA PRO A 122 -11.47 -22.13 -24.06
C PRO A 122 -12.67 -22.55 -23.19
N ASP A 123 -13.30 -23.68 -23.50
CA ASP A 123 -14.50 -24.17 -22.82
C ASP A 123 -14.22 -25.04 -21.58
N SER A 124 -12.97 -25.05 -21.10
CA SER A 124 -12.60 -25.80 -19.90
C SER A 124 -13.21 -25.17 -18.64
N GLU A 125 -13.92 -25.96 -17.82
CA GLU A 125 -14.52 -25.50 -16.56
C GLU A 125 -13.50 -24.95 -15.55
N SER A 126 -12.26 -25.44 -15.61
CA SER A 126 -11.16 -24.96 -14.78
C SER A 126 -9.82 -25.16 -15.45
N TYR A 127 -8.91 -24.22 -15.22
CA TYR A 127 -7.52 -24.26 -15.69
C TYR A 127 -6.52 -24.58 -14.59
N SER A 128 -6.97 -25.10 -13.44
CA SER A 128 -6.05 -25.65 -12.44
C SER A 128 -5.51 -26.99 -12.91
N LEU A 129 -4.22 -27.27 -12.72
CA LEU A 129 -3.55 -28.46 -13.25
C LEU A 129 -4.36 -29.71 -12.99
N GLY A 130 -4.69 -29.96 -11.72
CA GLY A 130 -5.43 -31.15 -11.31
C GLY A 130 -6.83 -31.30 -11.93
N LYS A 131 -7.59 -30.22 -12.14
CA LYS A 131 -8.91 -30.34 -12.80
C LYS A 131 -8.76 -30.55 -14.30
N LEU A 132 -7.82 -29.83 -14.91
CA LEU A 132 -7.60 -29.85 -16.36
C LEU A 132 -7.05 -31.21 -16.83
N VAL A 133 -6.07 -31.76 -16.13
CA VAL A 133 -5.52 -33.09 -16.46
C VAL A 133 -6.58 -34.19 -16.28
N ARG A 134 -7.43 -34.10 -15.25
CA ARG A 134 -8.54 -35.03 -15.06
C ARG A 134 -9.57 -34.95 -16.19
N SER A 135 -9.99 -33.74 -16.59
CA SER A 135 -10.96 -33.58 -17.68
C SER A 135 -10.42 -34.05 -19.03
N LEU A 136 -9.10 -34.03 -19.20
CA LEU A 136 -8.41 -34.48 -20.42
C LEU A 136 -7.99 -35.97 -20.37
N GLY A 137 -8.31 -36.70 -19.29
CA GLY A 137 -7.94 -38.10 -19.13
C GLY A 137 -6.44 -38.34 -18.95
N ILE A 138 -5.67 -37.34 -18.51
CA ILE A 138 -4.23 -37.44 -18.27
C ILE A 138 -4.02 -38.04 -16.87
N PRO A 139 -3.31 -39.18 -16.76
CA PRO A 139 -3.02 -39.80 -15.46
C PRO A 139 -2.07 -38.92 -14.65
N VAL A 140 -2.33 -38.79 -13.34
CA VAL A 140 -1.47 -38.07 -12.39
C VAL A 140 -1.16 -38.98 -11.22
N SER A 141 0.12 -39.13 -10.92
CA SER A 141 0.65 -39.75 -9.70
C SER A 141 1.37 -38.70 -8.86
N ASP A 142 1.39 -38.87 -7.54
CA ASP A 142 2.12 -38.00 -6.60
C ASP A 142 1.84 -36.50 -6.75
N ARG A 143 0.56 -36.13 -6.68
CA ARG A 143 0.12 -34.72 -6.70
C ARG A 143 0.74 -33.94 -5.53
N HIS A 144 1.07 -32.66 -5.74
CA HIS A 144 1.73 -31.81 -4.74
C HIS A 144 3.16 -32.25 -4.41
N ARG A 145 3.78 -32.94 -5.37
CA ARG A 145 5.21 -33.17 -5.46
C ARG A 145 5.66 -32.58 -6.77
N ALA A 146 6.80 -31.89 -6.76
CA ALA A 146 7.26 -31.17 -7.94
C ALA A 146 7.39 -32.10 -9.15
N ASN A 147 7.89 -33.33 -8.95
CA ASN A 147 8.03 -34.28 -10.03
C ASN A 147 6.68 -34.77 -10.59
N GLY A 148 5.70 -35.05 -9.72
CA GLY A 148 4.38 -35.52 -10.15
C GLY A 148 3.64 -34.46 -10.97
N ASP A 149 3.65 -33.22 -10.51
CA ASP A 149 3.01 -32.10 -11.18
C ASP A 149 3.78 -31.67 -12.46
N ALA A 150 5.11 -31.77 -12.48
CA ALA A 150 5.90 -31.57 -13.69
C ALA A 150 5.60 -32.62 -14.78
N LEU A 151 5.49 -33.90 -14.42
CA LEU A 151 5.15 -34.97 -15.37
C LEU A 151 3.73 -34.81 -15.93
N ALA A 152 2.77 -34.46 -15.09
CA ALA A 152 1.42 -34.11 -15.53
C ALA A 152 1.45 -32.92 -16.51
N THR A 153 2.29 -31.93 -16.23
CA THR A 153 2.50 -30.76 -17.09
C THR A 153 3.18 -31.14 -18.42
N VAL A 154 4.11 -32.09 -18.46
CA VAL A 154 4.69 -32.63 -19.72
C VAL A 154 3.59 -33.20 -20.60
N GLN A 155 2.70 -34.04 -20.05
CA GLN A 155 1.61 -34.65 -20.82
C GLN A 155 0.60 -33.60 -21.31
N LEU A 156 0.21 -32.67 -20.44
CA LEU A 156 -0.64 -31.55 -20.81
C LEU A 156 -0.01 -30.73 -21.94
N PHE A 157 1.27 -30.37 -21.80
CA PHE A 157 1.97 -29.57 -22.79
C PHE A 157 2.08 -30.30 -24.13
N LYS A 158 2.36 -31.61 -24.13
CA LYS A 158 2.36 -32.44 -25.35
C LYS A 158 1.02 -32.41 -26.07
N LEU A 159 -0.09 -32.49 -25.32
CA LEU A 159 -1.44 -32.37 -25.88
C LEU A 159 -1.70 -30.98 -26.47
N LEU A 160 -1.27 -29.92 -25.78
CA LEU A 160 -1.41 -28.54 -26.25
C LEU A 160 -0.57 -28.27 -27.51
N LEU A 161 0.66 -28.81 -27.57
CA LEU A 161 1.51 -28.75 -28.77
C LEU A 161 0.82 -29.40 -29.97
N ALA A 162 0.17 -30.55 -29.77
CA ALA A 162 -0.53 -31.25 -30.85
C ALA A 162 -1.79 -30.48 -31.34
N LYS A 163 -2.38 -29.64 -30.48
CA LYS A 163 -3.54 -28.80 -30.84
C LYS A 163 -3.17 -27.51 -31.58
N ASP A 164 -1.95 -27.00 -31.42
CA ASP A 164 -1.46 -25.81 -32.11
C ASP A 164 -0.73 -26.20 -33.42
N THR A 165 -1.48 -26.67 -34.41
CA THR A 165 -0.95 -27.22 -35.67
C THR A 165 -0.08 -26.23 -36.45
N GLU A 166 -0.43 -24.95 -36.43
CA GLU A 166 0.30 -23.87 -37.12
C GLU A 166 1.43 -23.27 -36.28
N LYS A 167 1.57 -23.67 -35.00
CA LYS A 167 2.58 -23.17 -34.04
C LYS A 167 2.57 -21.66 -33.82
N THR A 168 1.51 -20.95 -34.23
CA THR A 168 1.39 -19.50 -34.11
C THR A 168 1.02 -19.09 -32.70
N ILE A 169 0.15 -19.87 -32.05
CA ILE A 169 -0.36 -19.57 -30.71
C ILE A 169 0.76 -19.71 -29.68
N ILE A 170 1.60 -20.72 -29.81
CA ILE A 170 2.78 -20.90 -28.94
C ILE A 170 3.75 -19.75 -29.11
N GLN A 171 4.07 -19.33 -30.35
CA GLN A 171 4.98 -18.20 -30.57
C GLN A 171 4.45 -16.91 -29.95
N ASP A 172 3.14 -16.67 -30.03
CA ASP A 172 2.48 -15.52 -29.42
C ASP A 172 2.44 -15.57 -27.88
N VAL A 173 2.41 -16.78 -27.31
CA VAL A 173 2.37 -17.00 -25.85
C VAL A 173 3.77 -17.06 -25.24
N ILE A 174 4.80 -17.39 -26.02
CA ILE A 174 6.19 -17.31 -25.57
C ILE A 174 6.50 -15.85 -25.24
N ARG A 175 6.81 -15.61 -23.97
CA ARG A 175 7.21 -14.27 -23.50
C ARG A 175 8.73 -14.21 -23.42
N LYS A 176 9.33 -13.20 -24.05
CA LYS A 176 10.58 -12.59 -23.52
C LYS A 176 10.14 -11.74 -22.33
N GLU A 177 10.74 -11.92 -21.15
CA GLU A 177 10.21 -11.40 -19.88
C GLU A 177 9.77 -9.92 -19.89
N ALA A 178 8.65 -9.65 -19.19
CA ALA A 178 8.56 -8.69 -18.08
C ALA A 178 7.08 -8.43 -17.69
N HIS A 179 6.45 -9.36 -16.96
CA HIS A 179 5.14 -9.11 -16.37
C HIS A 179 5.16 -9.40 -14.86
N GLY A 180 5.22 -8.31 -14.08
CA GLY A 180 5.11 -8.35 -12.62
C GLY A 180 6.42 -8.16 -11.84
N GLU A 181 7.57 -8.23 -12.51
CA GLU A 181 8.89 -8.01 -11.89
C GLU A 181 9.63 -6.82 -12.47
N LEU A 182 10.38 -6.16 -11.59
CA LEU A 182 11.19 -4.98 -11.87
C LEU A 182 12.33 -5.34 -12.82
N SER A 183 12.59 -4.50 -13.84
CA SER A 183 13.86 -4.56 -14.57
C SER A 183 15.04 -4.28 -13.64
N GLU A 184 16.27 -4.65 -14.00
CA GLU A 184 17.48 -4.34 -13.21
C GLU A 184 17.53 -2.85 -12.83
N LYS A 185 17.30 -1.96 -13.80
CA LYS A 185 17.23 -0.51 -13.54
C LYS A 185 16.14 -0.13 -12.53
N GLN A 186 15.00 -0.80 -12.55
CA GLN A 186 13.92 -0.56 -11.59
C GLN A 186 14.25 -1.14 -10.21
N LEU A 187 14.95 -2.28 -10.15
CA LEU A 187 15.47 -2.84 -8.90
C LEU A 187 16.49 -1.90 -8.28
N ASP A 188 17.47 -1.41 -9.03
CA ASP A 188 18.48 -0.47 -8.57
C ASP A 188 17.83 0.81 -8.05
N MET A 189 16.86 1.35 -8.80
CA MET A 189 16.05 2.48 -8.36
C MET A 189 15.38 2.19 -7.01
N VAL A 190 14.68 1.06 -6.87
CA VAL A 190 14.00 0.69 -5.61
C VAL A 190 14.98 0.45 -4.47
N GLN A 191 16.13 -0.17 -4.71
CA GLN A 191 17.13 -0.46 -3.69
C GLN A 191 17.76 0.83 -3.13
N SER A 192 17.95 1.85 -3.97
CA SER A 192 18.49 3.16 -3.57
C SER A 192 17.52 4.01 -2.74
N LEU A 193 16.24 3.65 -2.68
CA LEU A 193 15.22 4.42 -1.94
C LEU A 193 15.19 4.05 -0.46
N PRO A 194 14.90 5.01 0.43
CA PRO A 194 14.80 4.76 1.86
C PRO A 194 13.44 4.15 2.25
N ASN A 195 13.43 3.39 3.35
CA ASN A 195 12.21 2.96 4.04
C ASN A 195 11.71 4.05 5.01
N GLU A 196 11.59 5.28 4.52
CA GLU A 196 11.29 6.47 5.33
C GLU A 196 10.00 7.16 4.87
N THR A 197 9.45 8.03 5.74
CA THR A 197 8.30 8.88 5.43
C THR A 197 8.71 10.10 4.62
N GLY A 198 7.99 10.39 3.54
CA GLY A 198 8.26 11.55 2.70
C GLY A 198 7.47 11.59 1.39
N VAL A 199 7.94 12.41 0.46
CA VAL A 199 7.38 12.56 -0.90
C VAL A 199 8.40 12.03 -1.91
N PHE A 200 7.96 11.29 -2.90
CA PHE A 200 8.81 10.82 -3.99
C PHE A 200 8.29 11.28 -5.35
N TYR A 201 9.22 11.38 -6.30
CA TYR A 201 9.01 11.93 -7.63
C TYR A 201 9.59 10.95 -8.63
N MET A 202 8.79 10.56 -9.62
CA MET A 202 9.20 9.70 -10.72
C MET A 202 9.37 10.57 -11.97
N HIS A 203 10.54 10.48 -12.59
CA HIS A 203 10.96 11.33 -13.69
C HIS A 203 11.05 10.54 -14.98
N ASN A 204 10.70 11.15 -16.11
CA ASN A 204 10.92 10.56 -17.42
C ASN A 204 12.39 10.74 -17.89
N LYS A 205 12.67 10.37 -19.14
CA LYS A 205 14.00 10.49 -19.75
C LYS A 205 14.47 11.94 -19.91
N ASP A 206 13.53 12.88 -20.00
CA ASP A 206 13.76 14.31 -20.23
C ASP A 206 13.90 15.06 -18.88
N GLY A 207 13.78 14.35 -17.75
CA GLY A 207 13.88 14.92 -16.40
C GLY A 207 12.58 15.51 -15.86
N GLU A 208 11.45 15.36 -16.57
CA GLU A 208 10.16 15.88 -16.15
C GLU A 208 9.49 14.98 -15.10
N ILE A 209 8.82 15.59 -14.12
CA ILE A 209 8.05 14.85 -13.11
C ILE A 209 6.76 14.32 -13.75
N ILE A 210 6.69 13.01 -13.93
CA ILE A 210 5.52 12.33 -14.52
C ILE A 210 4.58 11.73 -13.47
N TYR A 211 5.07 11.52 -12.26
CA TYR A 211 4.29 11.09 -11.11
C TYR A 211 4.96 11.57 -9.83
N LEU A 212 4.16 11.96 -8.85
CA LEU A 212 4.61 12.18 -7.48
C LEU A 212 3.53 11.76 -6.50
N SER A 213 3.96 11.29 -5.32
CA SER A 213 3.06 10.97 -4.22
C SER A 213 3.79 10.93 -2.87
N LYS A 214 3.06 11.10 -1.77
CA LYS A 214 3.54 10.86 -0.41
C LYS A 214 3.50 9.37 -0.04
N SER A 215 4.37 8.97 0.88
CA SER A 215 4.33 7.66 1.53
C SER A 215 4.91 7.71 2.93
N THR A 216 4.44 6.81 3.80
CA THR A 216 5.11 6.52 5.08
C THR A 216 6.30 5.56 4.91
N ASP A 217 6.39 4.91 3.74
CA ASP A 217 7.51 4.07 3.32
C ASP A 217 7.68 4.24 1.81
N ILE A 218 8.65 5.07 1.40
CA ILE A 218 8.87 5.44 0.02
C ILE A 218 9.27 4.23 -0.82
N LYS A 219 10.27 3.46 -0.38
CA LYS A 219 10.76 2.25 -1.06
C LYS A 219 9.63 1.26 -1.34
N LYS A 220 8.84 0.93 -0.31
CA LYS A 220 7.71 0.01 -0.44
C LYS A 220 6.68 0.52 -1.44
N LYS A 221 6.36 1.81 -1.41
CA LYS A 221 5.34 2.41 -2.30
C LYS A 221 5.79 2.41 -3.76
N VAL A 222 7.05 2.73 -4.04
CA VAL A 222 7.60 2.70 -5.40
C VAL A 222 7.67 1.28 -5.93
N ASN A 223 8.11 0.32 -5.11
CA ASN A 223 8.08 -1.10 -5.48
C ASN A 223 6.66 -1.56 -5.86
N GLN A 224 5.65 -1.18 -5.07
CA GLN A 224 4.24 -1.45 -5.39
C GLN A 224 3.83 -0.82 -6.73
N LEU A 225 4.23 0.42 -7.03
CA LEU A 225 3.87 1.09 -8.29
C LEU A 225 4.46 0.39 -9.52
N PHE A 226 5.70 -0.06 -9.44
CA PHE A 226 6.34 -0.76 -10.54
C PHE A 226 5.85 -2.20 -10.73
N THR A 227 5.46 -2.89 -9.66
CA THR A 227 4.94 -4.27 -9.72
C THR A 227 3.44 -4.35 -9.97
N LYS A 228 2.69 -3.26 -9.77
CA LYS A 228 1.24 -3.23 -9.92
C LYS A 228 0.79 -3.51 -11.35
N SER A 229 -0.19 -4.39 -11.49
CA SER A 229 -0.83 -4.71 -12.76
C SER A 229 -1.71 -3.56 -13.29
N GLY A 230 -1.96 -3.54 -14.60
CA GLY A 230 -2.82 -2.55 -15.27
C GLY A 230 -2.08 -1.58 -16.21
N THR A 231 -2.78 -1.14 -17.26
CA THR A 231 -2.19 -0.38 -18.36
C THR A 231 -1.55 0.95 -17.92
N ARG A 232 -2.21 1.70 -17.02
CA ARG A 232 -1.67 2.96 -16.49
C ARG A 232 -0.39 2.73 -15.67
N SER A 233 -0.39 1.75 -14.77
CA SER A 233 0.77 1.41 -13.93
C SER A 233 1.97 0.97 -14.78
N ARG A 234 1.73 0.13 -15.79
CA ARG A 234 2.78 -0.32 -16.72
C ARG A 234 3.39 0.83 -17.52
N LYS A 235 2.57 1.76 -18.01
CA LYS A 235 3.06 2.96 -18.71
C LYS A 235 3.91 3.83 -17.79
N LEU A 236 3.43 4.11 -16.58
CA LEU A 236 4.21 4.84 -15.57
C LEU A 236 5.57 4.16 -15.29
N ALA A 237 5.56 2.85 -15.04
CA ALA A 237 6.77 2.09 -14.75
C ALA A 237 7.77 2.10 -15.91
N LYS A 238 7.29 2.03 -17.15
CA LYS A 238 8.11 2.08 -18.38
C LYS A 238 8.70 3.47 -18.62
N ASP A 239 7.90 4.51 -18.42
CA ASP A 239 8.27 5.91 -18.67
C ASP A 239 9.25 6.43 -17.62
N THR A 240 9.22 5.87 -16.41
CA THR A 240 10.11 6.26 -15.31
C THR A 240 11.56 5.86 -15.59
N LYS A 241 12.47 6.85 -15.54
CA LYS A 241 13.92 6.69 -15.68
C LYS A 241 14.70 7.00 -14.41
N LYS A 242 14.13 7.81 -13.52
CA LYS A 242 14.73 8.15 -12.23
C LYS A 242 13.63 8.30 -11.19
N VAL A 243 13.93 7.91 -9.95
CA VAL A 243 13.09 8.23 -8.79
C VAL A 243 13.92 9.09 -7.84
N THR A 244 13.42 10.26 -7.49
CA THR A 244 13.99 11.09 -6.42
C THR A 244 13.00 11.17 -5.26
N PHE A 245 13.47 11.60 -4.10
CA PHE A 245 12.63 11.69 -2.92
C PHE A 245 13.08 12.83 -2.01
N GLU A 246 12.17 13.22 -1.13
CA GLU A 246 12.45 14.10 -0.02
C GLU A 246 11.85 13.50 1.26
N LYS A 247 12.70 13.27 2.25
CA LYS A 247 12.26 12.80 3.57
C LYS A 247 11.53 13.93 4.28
N THR A 248 10.41 13.61 4.92
CA THR A 248 9.68 14.60 5.73
C THR A 248 9.61 14.26 7.20
N GLY A 249 9.82 12.99 7.58
CA GLY A 249 9.71 12.52 8.96
C GLY A 249 8.27 12.39 9.46
N SER A 250 7.48 13.45 9.27
CA SER A 250 6.05 13.51 9.57
C SER A 250 5.22 13.21 8.33
N GLU A 251 4.19 12.38 8.50
CA GLU A 251 3.19 12.14 7.46
C GLU A 251 2.35 13.39 7.18
N LEU A 252 2.11 14.24 8.18
CA LEU A 252 1.35 15.48 7.98
C LEU A 252 2.13 16.43 7.05
N VAL A 253 3.43 16.60 7.29
CA VAL A 253 4.29 17.39 6.39
C VAL A 253 4.33 16.76 4.99
N ALA A 254 4.38 15.43 4.88
CA ALA A 254 4.33 14.73 3.60
C ALA A 254 3.02 15.00 2.83
N LEU A 255 1.88 15.01 3.52
CA LEU A 255 0.56 15.30 2.96
C LEU A 255 0.47 16.74 2.44
N LEU A 256 0.92 17.71 3.25
CA LEU A 256 0.93 19.13 2.87
C LEU A 256 1.83 19.36 1.67
N LYS A 257 3.02 18.76 1.67
CA LYS A 257 3.99 18.87 0.59
C LYS A 257 3.50 18.22 -0.70
N GLU A 258 2.94 17.00 -0.64
CA GLU A 258 2.31 16.37 -1.80
C GLU A 258 1.21 17.26 -2.39
N HIS A 259 0.35 17.86 -1.55
CA HIS A 259 -0.69 18.75 -2.04
C HIS A 259 -0.12 19.94 -2.83
N GLN A 260 0.88 20.63 -2.28
CA GLN A 260 1.51 21.78 -2.93
C GLN A 260 2.22 21.38 -4.23
N GLU A 261 2.96 20.26 -4.22
CA GLU A 261 3.68 19.76 -5.38
C GLU A 261 2.74 19.30 -6.51
N LEU A 262 1.59 18.72 -6.18
CA LEU A 262 0.58 18.36 -7.19
C LEU A 262 -0.04 19.59 -7.85
N LEU A 263 -0.30 20.66 -7.09
CA LEU A 263 -0.83 21.91 -7.65
C LEU A 263 0.18 22.61 -8.58
N LYS A 264 1.47 22.57 -8.22
CA LYS A 264 2.56 23.18 -8.97
C LYS A 264 2.90 22.41 -10.25
N ASN A 265 3.18 21.11 -10.14
CA ASN A 265 3.78 20.33 -11.23
C ASN A 265 2.75 19.61 -12.11
N LYS A 266 1.54 19.36 -11.59
CA LYS A 266 0.43 18.64 -12.27
C LYS A 266 0.89 17.41 -13.10
N PRO A 267 1.56 16.42 -12.49
CA PRO A 267 2.17 15.32 -13.24
C PRO A 267 1.14 14.46 -13.96
N LYS A 268 1.47 14.04 -15.20
CA LYS A 268 0.60 13.28 -16.11
C LYS A 268 -0.07 12.05 -15.45
N TYR A 269 0.68 11.28 -14.66
CA TYR A 269 0.18 10.05 -14.05
C TYR A 269 -0.35 10.23 -12.63
N SER A 270 -0.24 11.41 -12.02
CA SER A 270 -0.79 11.66 -10.68
C SER A 270 -2.28 11.99 -10.74
N SER A 271 -3.00 11.68 -9.66
CA SER A 271 -4.36 12.18 -9.49
C SER A 271 -4.28 13.59 -8.91
N LEU A 272 -4.84 14.58 -9.63
CA LEU A 272 -4.80 15.95 -9.16
C LEU A 272 -5.82 16.18 -8.02
N PRO A 273 -5.50 17.01 -7.02
CA PRO A 273 -6.44 17.40 -5.99
C PRO A 273 -7.68 18.06 -6.61
N ARG A 274 -8.86 17.76 -6.04
CA ARG A 274 -10.09 18.47 -6.40
C ARG A 274 -9.97 19.93 -6.00
N LYS A 275 -10.64 20.83 -6.75
CA LYS A 275 -10.72 22.27 -6.40
C LYS A 275 -11.20 22.47 -4.96
N ARG A 276 -12.16 21.65 -4.51
CA ARG A 276 -12.64 21.59 -3.13
C ARG A 276 -12.58 20.14 -2.64
N MET A 277 -11.88 19.89 -1.53
CA MET A 277 -11.71 18.54 -0.96
C MET A 277 -12.82 18.15 0.03
N PHE A 278 -13.71 19.07 0.35
CA PHE A 278 -14.76 18.94 1.35
C PHE A 278 -16.13 19.34 0.76
N SER A 279 -17.18 18.72 1.28
CA SER A 279 -18.57 18.91 0.84
C SER A 279 -19.51 19.20 2.01
N HIS A 280 -19.15 18.76 3.21
CA HIS A 280 -19.95 18.91 4.43
C HIS A 280 -19.15 19.63 5.52
N ALA A 281 -19.86 20.32 6.40
CA ALA A 281 -19.31 20.97 7.58
C ALA A 281 -20.04 20.47 8.83
N LEU A 282 -19.34 20.54 9.95
CA LEU A 282 -19.96 20.57 11.27
C LEU A 282 -20.22 22.03 11.63
N CYS A 283 -21.46 22.34 11.93
CA CYS A 283 -21.94 23.69 12.17
C CYS A 283 -22.32 23.86 13.62
N LYS A 284 -21.81 24.91 14.25
CA LYS A 284 -22.20 25.30 15.60
C LYS A 284 -23.43 26.19 15.52
N THR A 285 -24.50 25.81 16.21
CA THR A 285 -25.72 26.61 16.38
C THR A 285 -26.01 26.77 17.86
N LYS A 286 -26.77 27.79 18.24
CA LYS A 286 -27.23 27.99 19.62
C LYS A 286 -28.75 27.85 19.64
N ASN A 287 -29.28 27.04 20.57
CA ASN A 287 -30.72 26.93 20.76
C ASN A 287 -31.27 28.05 21.67
N GLU A 288 -32.59 28.10 21.82
CA GLU A 288 -33.28 29.11 22.63
C GLU A 288 -32.89 29.05 24.12
N ASP A 289 -32.62 27.85 24.64
CA ASP A 289 -32.19 27.62 26.03
C ASP A 289 -30.70 27.93 26.26
N GLY A 290 -29.97 28.36 25.23
CA GLY A 290 -28.59 28.80 25.32
C GLY A 290 -27.50 27.73 25.17
N TYR A 291 -27.87 26.48 24.86
CA TYR A 291 -26.93 25.40 24.56
C TYR A 291 -26.44 25.48 23.12
N PHE A 292 -25.14 25.27 22.94
CA PHE A 292 -24.56 25.04 21.64
C PHE A 292 -24.89 23.63 21.15
N GLN A 293 -25.12 23.51 19.85
CA GLN A 293 -25.42 22.25 19.18
C GLN A 293 -24.52 22.13 17.96
N LEU A 294 -24.15 20.90 17.65
CA LEU A 294 -23.36 20.59 16.48
C LEU A 294 -24.22 19.85 15.46
N VAL A 295 -24.38 20.45 14.28
CA VAL A 295 -25.23 19.93 13.20
C VAL A 295 -24.38 19.69 11.96
N VAL A 296 -24.59 18.55 11.31
CA VAL A 296 -23.94 18.24 10.02
C VAL A 296 -24.77 18.86 8.90
N SER A 297 -24.17 19.70 8.07
CA SER A 297 -24.80 20.26 6.88
C SER A 297 -23.85 20.29 5.68
N ASN A 298 -24.40 20.58 4.49
CA ASN A 298 -23.56 21.04 3.38
C ASN A 298 -22.82 22.32 3.78
N VAL A 299 -21.58 22.49 3.33
CA VAL A 299 -20.77 23.65 3.74
C VAL A 299 -21.40 24.97 3.31
N SER A 300 -22.09 25.02 2.17
CA SER A 300 -22.81 26.22 1.71
C SER A 300 -23.88 26.72 2.68
N ASN A 301 -24.39 25.84 3.54
CA ASN A 301 -25.50 26.14 4.44
C ASN A 301 -25.02 26.39 5.88
N CYS A 302 -23.71 26.31 6.11
CA CYS A 302 -23.11 26.41 7.43
C CYS A 302 -22.74 27.86 7.73
N LYS A 303 -23.42 28.49 8.70
CA LYS A 303 -23.11 29.88 9.11
C LYS A 303 -21.89 29.97 10.02
N SER A 304 -21.73 29.02 10.95
CA SER A 304 -20.61 28.94 11.87
C SER A 304 -19.96 27.56 11.73
N GLU A 305 -19.01 27.48 10.80
CA GLU A 305 -18.23 26.27 10.54
C GLU A 305 -17.23 26.04 11.67
N VAL A 306 -17.22 24.82 12.22
CA VAL A 306 -16.25 24.39 13.22
C VAL A 306 -15.44 23.16 12.79
N GLY A 307 -15.66 22.67 11.57
CA GLY A 307 -14.85 21.62 10.98
C GLY A 307 -15.38 21.16 9.61
N LEU A 308 -14.45 20.80 8.72
CA LEU A 308 -14.74 20.41 7.33
C LEU A 308 -14.61 18.90 7.10
N PHE A 309 -15.48 18.35 6.24
CA PHE A 309 -15.56 16.92 5.95
C PHE A 309 -15.78 16.63 4.46
N ASN A 310 -15.26 15.50 4.00
CA ASN A 310 -15.42 15.06 2.60
C ASN A 310 -16.79 14.40 2.31
N GLY A 311 -17.62 14.16 3.32
CA GLY A 311 -18.96 13.61 3.17
C GLY A 311 -19.73 13.51 4.50
N VAL A 312 -21.06 13.31 4.40
CA VAL A 312 -21.98 13.23 5.55
C VAL A 312 -21.53 12.22 6.59
N PHE A 313 -21.15 11.02 6.16
CA PHE A 313 -20.78 9.94 7.08
C PHE A 313 -19.52 10.27 7.89
N SER A 314 -18.51 10.87 7.26
CA SER A 314 -17.30 11.31 7.98
C SER A 314 -17.61 12.40 9.01
N ALA A 315 -18.53 13.31 8.69
CA ALA A 315 -18.96 14.37 9.59
C ALA A 315 -19.75 13.79 10.78
N LYS A 316 -20.75 12.93 10.52
CA LYS A 316 -21.56 12.27 11.56
C LYS A 316 -20.71 11.41 12.49
N ASN A 317 -19.76 10.64 11.96
CA ASN A 317 -18.87 9.82 12.79
C ASN A 317 -17.99 10.69 13.70
N HIS A 318 -17.51 11.83 13.20
CA HIS A 318 -16.72 12.74 14.01
C HIS A 318 -17.56 13.44 15.09
N LEU A 319 -18.76 13.90 14.74
CA LEU A 319 -19.73 14.43 15.70
C LEU A 319 -20.08 13.41 16.78
N PHE A 320 -20.28 12.15 16.39
CA PHE A 320 -20.51 11.07 17.35
C PHE A 320 -19.31 10.92 18.28
N LYS A 321 -18.08 10.85 17.72
CA LYS A 321 -16.85 10.75 18.51
C LYS A 321 -16.71 11.89 19.52
N ILE A 322 -16.89 13.15 19.12
CA ILE A 322 -16.84 14.30 20.03
C ILE A 322 -17.93 14.18 21.10
N THR A 323 -19.15 13.83 20.71
CA THR A 323 -20.28 13.65 21.64
C THR A 323 -19.96 12.61 22.71
N GLN A 324 -19.35 11.49 22.33
CA GLN A 324 -18.95 10.46 23.30
C GLN A 324 -17.77 10.90 24.17
N GLU A 325 -16.73 11.47 23.57
CA GLU A 325 -15.46 11.79 24.23
C GLU A 325 -15.58 12.93 25.25
N PHE A 326 -16.49 13.88 25.02
CA PHE A 326 -16.71 15.05 25.88
C PHE A 326 -18.04 14.98 26.64
N ASN A 327 -18.66 13.80 26.70
CA ASN A 327 -19.94 13.55 27.37
C ASN A 327 -21.00 14.61 27.02
N LEU A 328 -21.14 14.88 25.71
CA LEU A 328 -22.17 15.78 25.22
C LEU A 328 -23.50 15.03 25.09
N CYS A 329 -24.59 15.79 25.04
CA CYS A 329 -25.93 15.26 25.03
C CYS A 329 -26.32 14.76 23.63
N ASP A 330 -26.59 13.45 23.51
CA ASP A 330 -27.02 12.81 22.26
C ASP A 330 -28.25 13.48 21.65
N LYS A 331 -29.23 13.93 22.46
CA LYS A 331 -30.43 14.60 21.95
C LYS A 331 -30.11 15.98 21.39
N LEU A 332 -29.29 16.78 22.07
CA LEU A 332 -28.89 18.10 21.57
C LEU A 332 -28.05 18.03 20.29
N ASN A 333 -27.25 16.96 20.14
CA ASN A 333 -26.43 16.73 18.94
C ASN A 333 -27.12 15.84 17.88
N GLY A 334 -28.42 15.59 17.99
CA GLY A 334 -29.22 14.94 16.94
C GLY A 334 -29.03 13.43 16.78
N PHE A 335 -28.59 12.73 17.84
CA PHE A 335 -28.50 11.27 17.90
C PHE A 335 -29.66 10.61 18.65
N SER A 336 -30.63 11.38 19.16
CA SER A 336 -31.78 10.84 19.86
C SER A 336 -33.05 11.64 19.53
N ASP A 337 -34.07 10.93 19.04
CA ASP A 337 -35.41 11.48 18.77
C ASP A 337 -36.35 11.37 19.99
N ALA A 338 -35.81 11.02 21.16
CA ALA A 338 -36.61 10.79 22.36
C ALA A 338 -37.33 12.07 22.81
N LYS A 339 -38.65 11.98 23.04
CA LYS A 339 -39.49 13.15 23.38
C LYS A 339 -39.10 13.80 24.70
N LYS A 340 -38.79 13.01 25.74
CA LYS A 340 -38.41 13.51 27.07
C LYS A 340 -36.91 13.80 27.16
N ASN A 341 -36.10 12.80 27.47
CA ASN A 341 -34.64 12.89 27.63
C ASN A 341 -33.91 11.86 26.75
N CYS A 342 -32.61 12.03 26.54
CA CYS A 342 -31.82 11.02 25.84
C CYS A 342 -31.67 9.75 26.70
N ALA A 343 -31.50 8.58 26.05
CA ALA A 343 -31.33 7.29 26.74
C ALA A 343 -30.18 7.33 27.76
N LYS A 344 -29.04 7.92 27.38
CA LYS A 344 -27.87 8.09 28.25
C LYS A 344 -28.14 8.84 29.55
N TYR A 345 -29.13 9.73 29.60
CA TYR A 345 -29.47 10.38 30.85
C TYR A 345 -30.10 9.39 31.83
N ASN A 346 -30.93 8.46 31.34
CA ASN A 346 -31.52 7.41 32.16
C ASN A 346 -30.45 6.44 32.67
N ASP A 347 -29.43 6.18 31.84
CA ASP A 347 -28.27 5.35 32.17
C ASP A 347 -27.23 6.08 33.05
N LYS A 348 -27.48 7.35 33.41
CA LYS A 348 -26.57 8.23 34.18
C LYS A 348 -25.23 8.52 33.50
N GLU A 349 -25.17 8.38 32.18
CA GLU A 349 -23.98 8.66 31.35
C GLU A 349 -24.03 10.06 30.68
N CYS A 350 -25.08 10.84 30.96
CA CYS A 350 -25.28 12.20 30.45
C CYS A 350 -25.69 13.12 31.61
N TYR A 351 -25.15 14.34 31.64
CA TYR A 351 -25.42 15.32 32.70
C TYR A 351 -26.78 16.02 32.58
N GLY A 352 -27.54 15.77 31.50
CA GLY A 352 -28.93 16.18 31.40
C GLY A 352 -29.19 17.55 30.79
N ALA A 353 -28.32 18.03 29.89
CA ALA A 353 -28.54 19.28 29.15
C ALA A 353 -29.90 19.32 28.41
N CYS A 354 -30.36 18.21 27.81
CA CYS A 354 -31.66 18.14 27.15
C CYS A 354 -32.89 18.26 28.07
N VAL A 355 -32.70 18.19 29.39
CA VAL A 355 -33.71 18.43 30.41
C VAL A 355 -33.34 19.59 31.33
N GLN A 356 -32.37 20.41 30.89
CA GLN A 356 -31.89 21.61 31.60
C GLN A 356 -31.40 21.34 33.04
N LYS A 357 -30.95 20.11 33.33
CA LYS A 357 -30.36 19.75 34.64
C LYS A 357 -28.90 20.18 34.76
N GLU A 358 -28.20 20.13 33.65
CA GLU A 358 -26.87 20.70 33.49
C GLU A 358 -26.99 22.14 33.01
N SER A 359 -26.11 23.05 33.44
CA SER A 359 -26.17 24.44 32.96
C SER A 359 -25.64 24.58 31.52
N PRO A 360 -26.16 25.56 30.73
CA PRO A 360 -25.59 25.86 29.41
C PRO A 360 -24.11 26.19 29.44
N THR A 361 -23.63 26.87 30.50
CA THR A 361 -22.23 27.26 30.65
C THR A 361 -21.31 26.05 30.70
N GLU A 362 -21.60 25.08 31.57
CA GLU A 362 -20.79 23.86 31.74
C GLU A 362 -20.83 22.98 30.48
N TYR A 363 -22.02 22.82 29.90
CA TYR A 363 -22.18 22.06 28.66
C TYR A 363 -21.39 22.68 27.51
N ASN A 364 -21.55 24.00 27.31
CA ASN A 364 -20.90 24.72 26.22
C ASN A 364 -19.38 24.71 26.38
N GLN A 365 -18.87 24.78 27.61
CA GLN A 365 -17.44 24.67 27.87
C GLN A 365 -16.88 23.33 27.37
N ARG A 366 -17.51 22.19 27.71
CA ARG A 366 -17.06 20.88 27.21
C ARG A 366 -17.14 20.75 25.70
N LEU A 367 -18.18 21.34 25.09
CA LEU A 367 -18.29 21.37 23.63
C LEU A 367 -17.13 22.14 23.01
N GLU A 368 -16.79 23.33 23.51
CA GLU A 368 -15.66 24.14 23.02
C GLU A 368 -14.31 23.44 23.24
N GLU A 369 -14.11 22.76 24.37
CA GLU A 369 -12.93 21.92 24.62
C GLU A 369 -12.82 20.80 23.56
N GLY A 370 -13.95 20.20 23.19
CA GLY A 370 -14.04 19.21 22.13
C GLY A 370 -13.66 19.75 20.75
N LEU A 371 -14.13 20.95 20.42
CA LEU A 371 -13.77 21.62 19.16
C LEU A 371 -12.29 22.02 19.14
N LYS A 372 -11.76 22.59 20.23
CA LYS A 372 -10.36 23.03 20.34
C LYS A 372 -9.36 21.89 20.13
N LYS A 373 -9.72 20.66 20.48
CA LYS A 373 -8.87 19.48 20.29
C LYS A 373 -8.67 19.09 18.83
N TYR A 374 -9.67 19.34 17.97
CA TYR A 374 -9.74 18.77 16.62
C TYR A 374 -9.76 19.79 15.48
N SER A 375 -9.95 21.06 15.80
CA SER A 375 -10.04 22.15 14.83
C SER A 375 -8.84 23.09 14.96
N LEU A 376 -8.49 23.77 13.86
CA LEU A 376 -7.49 24.82 13.93
C LEU A 376 -8.04 25.99 14.75
N THR A 377 -7.31 26.40 15.77
CA THR A 377 -7.65 27.57 16.58
C THR A 377 -7.34 28.85 15.81
N THR A 378 -8.03 29.94 16.15
CA THR A 378 -7.60 31.29 15.73
C THR A 378 -6.27 31.69 16.37
N ASP A 379 -5.85 31.00 17.42
CA ASP A 379 -4.57 31.23 18.07
C ASP A 379 -3.40 30.84 17.15
N ASP A 380 -2.30 31.58 17.27
CA ASP A 380 -1.04 31.26 16.63
C ASP A 380 -0.41 30.05 17.33
N ILE A 381 -0.22 28.95 16.58
CA ILE A 381 0.26 27.68 17.14
C ILE A 381 1.30 27.02 16.23
N ILE A 382 2.15 26.21 16.85
CA ILE A 382 3.08 25.32 16.16
C ILE A 382 2.64 23.89 16.44
N LEU A 383 2.33 23.16 15.38
CA LEU A 383 2.15 21.71 15.47
C LEU A 383 3.52 21.05 15.31
N VAL A 384 3.93 20.25 16.28
CA VAL A 384 5.21 19.56 16.29
C VAL A 384 5.01 18.07 16.10
N ASP A 385 5.82 17.49 15.22
CA ASP A 385 5.86 16.06 14.92
C ASP A 385 7.30 15.62 14.60
N LYS A 386 7.51 14.33 14.33
CA LYS A 386 8.83 13.76 14.04
C LYS A 386 9.51 14.44 12.84
N GLY A 387 10.79 14.77 13.00
CA GLY A 387 11.66 15.27 11.93
C GLY A 387 12.24 14.15 11.08
N ARG A 388 13.13 14.52 10.15
CA ARG A 388 13.68 13.62 9.11
C ARG A 388 14.72 12.66 9.66
N GLU A 389 15.34 13.03 10.78
CA GLU A 389 16.43 12.31 11.42
C GLU A 389 16.25 12.28 12.94
N VAL A 390 17.02 11.44 13.62
CA VAL A 390 16.98 11.32 15.07
C VAL A 390 17.41 12.65 15.71
N GLY A 391 16.61 13.16 16.64
CA GLY A 391 16.87 14.44 17.30
C GLY A 391 16.39 15.68 16.51
N GLU A 392 15.77 15.50 15.34
CA GLU A 392 15.08 16.56 14.61
C GLU A 392 13.56 16.44 14.81
N ASN A 393 12.88 17.58 14.85
CA ASN A 393 11.42 17.67 14.85
C ASN A 393 10.95 18.54 13.68
N SER A 394 9.79 18.21 13.13
CA SER A 394 9.08 19.08 12.19
C SER A 394 8.24 20.10 12.94
N ALA A 395 8.17 21.33 12.42
CA ALA A 395 7.31 22.40 12.89
C ALA A 395 6.35 22.81 11.77
N ILE A 396 5.05 22.82 12.05
CA ILE A 396 4.02 23.31 11.14
C ILE A 396 3.41 24.56 11.78
N LEU A 397 3.67 25.71 11.18
CA LEU A 397 3.25 27.00 11.70
C LEU A 397 1.84 27.33 11.21
N ILE A 398 0.94 27.57 12.15
CA ILE A 398 -0.42 28.04 11.91
C ILE A 398 -0.56 29.43 12.53
N ARG A 399 -1.08 30.38 11.75
CA ARG A 399 -1.46 31.71 12.25
C ARG A 399 -2.89 32.03 11.88
N ASN A 400 -3.65 32.59 12.82
CA ASN A 400 -5.06 32.92 12.62
C ASN A 400 -5.87 31.77 11.99
N GLY A 401 -5.65 30.52 12.44
CA GLY A 401 -6.31 29.33 11.90
C GLY A 401 -5.89 28.90 10.50
N SER A 402 -4.81 29.46 9.95
CA SER A 402 -4.32 29.13 8.60
C SER A 402 -2.86 28.70 8.56
N LEU A 403 -2.55 27.73 7.71
CA LEU A 403 -1.18 27.27 7.48
C LEU A 403 -0.32 28.41 6.90
N VAL A 404 0.81 28.69 7.57
CA VAL A 404 1.84 29.62 7.09
C VAL A 404 2.97 28.85 6.39
N GLY A 405 3.36 27.70 6.93
CA GLY A 405 4.46 26.93 6.37
C GLY A 405 4.90 25.77 7.26
N THR A 406 5.94 25.08 6.80
CA THR A 406 6.55 23.97 7.52
C THR A 406 8.06 24.11 7.57
N GLY A 407 8.69 23.60 8.62
CA GLY A 407 10.13 23.66 8.83
C GLY A 407 10.61 22.54 9.74
N TYR A 408 11.91 22.55 10.03
CA TYR A 408 12.58 21.55 10.85
C TYR A 408 13.50 22.22 11.87
N TYR A 409 13.60 21.63 13.06
CA TYR A 409 14.45 22.14 14.14
C TYR A 409 14.99 21.00 15.01
N ASN A 410 16.13 21.25 15.66
CA ASN A 410 16.76 20.30 16.59
C ASN A 410 16.79 20.85 18.02
N LEU A 411 16.78 22.17 18.19
CA LEU A 411 16.94 22.84 19.48
C LEU A 411 15.66 23.59 19.86
N ASN A 412 15.22 23.45 21.11
CA ASN A 412 13.98 24.08 21.59
C ASN A 412 14.00 25.62 21.49
N HIS A 413 15.16 26.28 21.52
CA HIS A 413 15.21 27.73 21.38
C HIS A 413 14.75 28.21 19.98
N GLN A 414 14.87 27.36 18.94
CA GLN A 414 14.50 27.72 17.56
C GLN A 414 12.98 27.87 17.38
N ILE A 415 12.18 27.20 18.22
CA ILE A 415 10.72 27.28 18.21
C ILE A 415 10.16 28.27 19.24
N ASN A 416 10.98 28.70 20.20
CA ASN A 416 10.59 29.66 21.23
C ASN A 416 10.90 31.12 20.85
N ASN A 417 11.76 31.34 19.85
CA ASN A 417 12.05 32.66 19.30
C ASN A 417 11.36 32.82 17.95
N ILE A 418 10.45 33.80 17.85
CA ILE A 418 9.61 33.99 16.66
C ILE A 418 10.41 34.30 15.40
N HIS A 419 11.48 35.11 15.49
CA HIS A 419 12.30 35.48 14.35
C HIS A 419 13.11 34.29 13.82
N ILE A 420 13.63 33.46 14.73
CA ILE A 420 14.34 32.23 14.34
C ILE A 420 13.34 31.25 13.72
N LEU A 421 12.17 31.07 14.32
CA LEU A 421 11.11 30.22 13.79
C LEU A 421 10.73 30.63 12.36
N GLU A 422 10.44 31.91 12.14
CA GLU A 422 10.09 32.41 10.80
C GLU A 422 11.19 32.15 9.77
N SER A 423 12.47 32.23 10.18
CA SER A 423 13.60 31.97 9.28
C SER A 423 13.75 30.50 8.87
N ILE A 424 13.31 29.54 9.71
CA ILE A 424 13.40 28.10 9.43
C ILE A 424 12.14 27.54 8.75
N ILE A 425 11.04 28.30 8.75
CA ILE A 425 9.79 27.90 8.11
C ILE A 425 9.90 28.15 6.60
N THR A 426 9.72 27.09 5.83
CA THR A 426 9.47 27.17 4.39
C THR A 426 8.00 27.55 4.17
N PRO A 427 7.71 28.69 3.51
CA PRO A 427 6.35 29.14 3.29
C PRO A 427 5.51 28.14 2.49
N MET A 428 4.24 27.97 2.87
CA MET A 428 3.25 27.17 2.17
C MET A 428 1.93 27.92 2.06
N ASN A 429 1.14 27.61 1.03
CA ASN A 429 -0.14 28.29 0.82
C ASN A 429 -1.21 27.75 1.79
N GLY A 430 -1.62 28.58 2.76
CA GLY A 430 -2.74 28.34 3.68
C GLY A 430 -4.11 28.38 3.02
N THR A 431 -4.38 27.45 2.12
CA THR A 431 -5.69 27.31 1.48
C THR A 431 -6.66 26.53 2.37
N ALA A 432 -7.96 26.67 2.13
CA ALA A 432 -8.98 25.86 2.82
C ALA A 432 -8.75 24.34 2.66
N ASN A 433 -8.17 23.90 1.54
CA ASN A 433 -7.79 22.49 1.35
C ASN A 433 -6.59 22.10 2.23
N ALA A 434 -5.59 22.97 2.39
CA ALA A 434 -4.46 22.73 3.29
C ALA A 434 -4.93 22.62 4.74
N ASN A 435 -5.77 23.56 5.19
CA ASN A 435 -6.35 23.51 6.54
C ASN A 435 -7.19 22.24 6.75
N PHE A 436 -8.01 21.86 5.75
CA PHE A 436 -8.76 20.60 5.78
C PHE A 436 -7.85 19.37 5.91
N ILE A 437 -6.68 19.34 5.24
CA ILE A 437 -5.72 18.24 5.39
C ILE A 437 -5.23 18.16 6.84
N ILE A 438 -4.89 19.29 7.46
CA ILE A 438 -4.38 19.35 8.83
C ILE A 438 -5.42 18.85 9.82
N GLU A 439 -6.63 19.41 9.79
CA GLU A 439 -7.69 18.97 10.70
C GLU A 439 -8.07 17.51 10.48
N SER A 440 -8.15 17.05 9.23
CA SER A 440 -8.45 15.65 8.91
C SER A 440 -7.38 14.70 9.45
N TYR A 441 -6.12 15.15 9.49
CA TYR A 441 -5.03 14.43 10.12
C TYR A 441 -5.18 14.41 11.65
N LEU A 442 -5.36 15.58 12.30
CA LEU A 442 -5.50 15.70 13.75
C LEU A 442 -6.69 14.90 14.32
N ARG A 443 -7.77 14.76 13.55
CA ARG A 443 -8.92 13.93 13.93
C ARG A 443 -8.61 12.43 14.02
N LYS A 444 -7.62 11.96 13.24
CA LYS A 444 -7.28 10.54 13.08
C LYS A 444 -5.98 10.14 13.77
N LYS A 445 -5.03 11.06 13.88
CA LYS A 445 -3.68 10.80 14.36
C LYS A 445 -3.27 11.83 15.39
N ARG A 446 -2.43 11.39 16.33
CA ARG A 446 -1.81 12.26 17.32
C ARG A 446 -0.50 12.81 16.74
N ILE A 447 -0.25 14.09 16.99
CA ILE A 447 1.06 14.73 16.82
C ILE A 447 1.83 14.68 18.15
N LEU A 448 3.11 15.03 18.14
CA LEU A 448 3.94 14.99 19.35
C LEU A 448 3.51 16.04 20.38
N LYS A 449 3.32 17.30 19.94
CA LYS A 449 2.83 18.39 20.79
C LYS A 449 2.29 19.55 19.96
N THR A 450 1.42 20.35 20.56
CA THR A 450 1.00 21.67 20.07
C THR A 450 1.60 22.72 20.99
N ILE A 451 2.25 23.73 20.43
CA ILE A 451 2.83 24.84 21.20
C ILE A 451 2.09 26.12 20.83
N PRO A 452 1.49 26.83 21.81
CA PRO A 452 0.96 28.16 21.58
C PRO A 452 2.10 29.17 21.42
N ILE A 453 2.02 30.02 20.41
CA ILE A 453 2.91 31.16 20.24
C ILE A 453 2.31 32.29 21.07
N THR A 454 2.92 32.56 22.23
CA THR A 454 2.63 33.79 22.96
C THR A 454 3.44 34.89 22.31
N THR A 455 2.77 35.81 21.61
CA THR A 455 3.32 37.11 21.25
C THR A 455 3.57 37.88 22.54
N LYS A 456 4.66 37.58 23.24
CA LYS A 456 5.25 38.56 24.14
C LYS A 456 5.90 39.61 23.26
N ASN A 457 5.17 40.70 23.04
CA ASN A 457 5.75 41.97 22.61
C ASN A 457 6.84 42.40 23.59
#